data_AF-A0A8D0XZJ3-F1
#
_entry.id   AF-A0A8D0XZJ3-F1
#
_cell.length_a   1.000
_cell.length_b   1.000
_cell.length_c   1.000
_cell.angle_alpha   90.00
_cell.angle_beta   90.00
_cell.angle_gamma   90.00
#
_symmetry.space_group_name_H-M   'P 1'
#
loop_
_entity.id
_entity.type
_entity.pdbx_description
1 polymer ?
#
loop_
_entity_poly.entity_id
_entity_poly.type
_entity_poly.pdbx_seq_one_letter_code
_entity_poly.pdbx_strand_id
1 'polypeptide(L)'
;MSRHLNMDTVLQNFWKEEYLREKMLGCEWHRKYGSMVKAKQKAKAAAHLPLKLPTLPHKAPPSPPPALKALPSRAPSPAPEAPIQSDMRPAPPATRALLYEGISHDFQGRYRYLNTRKLDMPETRYHFPITSNFTYGWQLGPPVKQEQVSCKMCRMESFFRKNGAFALLDPRDLAL
;
A
#
# COMPACT_ATOMS: atom_id res chain seq x y z
N MET A 1 -19.49 29.41 4.69
CA MET A 1 -20.08 28.15 4.18
C MET A 1 -21.23 27.77 5.12
N SER A 2 -22.45 28.22 4.82
CA SER A 2 -23.64 27.87 5.58
C SER A 2 -23.92 26.38 5.40
N ARG A 3 -23.88 25.60 6.48
CA ARG A 3 -24.35 24.22 6.45
C ARG A 3 -25.88 24.27 6.31
N HIS A 4 -26.42 23.71 5.25
CA HIS A 4 -27.87 23.55 5.10
C HIS A 4 -28.34 22.63 6.24
N LEU A 5 -29.05 23.19 7.22
CA LEU A 5 -29.51 22.51 8.44
C LEU A 5 -30.98 22.07 8.36
N ASN A 6 -31.51 21.87 7.15
CA ASN A 6 -32.85 21.30 6.98
C ASN A 6 -32.72 19.88 6.41
N MET A 7 -32.61 18.92 7.32
CA MET A 7 -32.84 17.52 7.03
C MET A 7 -34.35 17.28 7.10
N ASP A 8 -35.05 17.56 6.00
CA ASP A 8 -36.48 17.30 5.92
C ASP A 8 -36.74 15.78 5.91
N THR A 9 -37.82 15.32 6.53
CA THR A 9 -38.17 13.89 6.61
C THR A 9 -38.31 13.25 5.23
N VAL A 10 -38.71 14.03 4.24
CA VAL A 10 -38.77 13.66 2.82
C VAL A 10 -37.37 13.32 2.28
N LEU A 11 -36.38 14.18 2.52
CA LEU A 11 -35.00 13.96 2.09
C LEU A 11 -34.38 12.74 2.79
N GLN A 12 -34.67 12.55 4.08
CA GLN A 12 -34.24 11.37 4.83
C GLN A 12 -34.83 10.07 4.26
N ASN A 13 -36.09 10.10 3.81
CA ASN A 13 -36.72 8.94 3.16
C ASN A 13 -36.08 8.65 1.80
N PHE A 14 -35.79 9.67 0.99
CA PHE A 14 -35.08 9.50 -0.28
C PHE A 14 -33.71 8.82 -0.07
N TRP A 15 -32.93 9.28 0.90
CA TRP A 15 -31.63 8.66 1.21
C TRP A 15 -31.76 7.22 1.68
N LYS A 16 -32.80 6.92 2.46
CA LYS A 16 -33.09 5.55 2.89
C LYS A 16 -33.42 4.65 1.69
N GLU A 17 -34.22 5.14 0.75
CA GLU A 17 -34.57 4.41 -0.46
C GLU A 17 -33.37 4.17 -1.37
N GLU A 18 -32.54 5.20 -1.62
CA GLU A 18 -31.31 5.07 -2.41
C GLU A 18 -30.36 4.03 -1.79
N TYR A 19 -30.15 4.10 -0.48
CA TYR A 19 -29.30 3.16 0.23
C TYR A 19 -29.81 1.72 0.16
N LEU A 20 -31.11 1.51 0.32
CA LEU A 20 -31.72 0.18 0.20
C LEU A 20 -31.61 -0.35 -1.22
N ARG A 21 -31.81 0.51 -2.22
CA ARG A 21 -31.66 0.17 -3.64
C ARG A 21 -30.24 -0.25 -3.98
N GLU A 22 -29.24 0.49 -3.52
CA GLU A 22 -27.83 0.17 -3.74
C GLU A 22 -27.46 -1.16 -3.08
N LYS A 23 -27.90 -1.39 -1.84
CA LYS A 23 -27.73 -2.68 -1.14
C LYS A 23 -28.33 -3.85 -1.90
N MET A 24 -29.57 -3.69 -2.36
CA MET A 24 -30.27 -4.73 -3.12
C MET A 24 -29.52 -5.04 -4.42
N LEU A 25 -29.11 -4.01 -5.16
CA LEU A 25 -28.33 -4.16 -6.39
C LEU A 25 -27.00 -4.89 -6.14
N GLY A 26 -26.29 -4.55 -5.06
CA GLY A 26 -25.05 -5.23 -4.67
C GLY A 26 -25.28 -6.71 -4.35
N CYS A 27 -26.34 -7.03 -3.60
CA CYS A 27 -26.74 -8.41 -3.30
C CYS A 27 -27.11 -9.19 -4.57
N GLU A 28 -27.93 -8.62 -5.45
CA GLU A 28 -28.32 -9.25 -6.72
C GLU A 28 -27.13 -9.47 -7.64
N TRP A 29 -26.24 -8.49 -7.75
CA TRP A 29 -25.01 -8.61 -8.51
C TRP A 29 -24.13 -9.73 -7.95
N HIS A 30 -23.94 -9.79 -6.63
CA HIS A 30 -23.14 -10.84 -6.00
C HIS A 30 -23.79 -12.22 -6.17
N ARG A 31 -25.13 -12.32 -6.15
CA ARG A 31 -25.84 -13.57 -6.45
C ARG A 31 -25.61 -14.03 -7.89
N LYS A 32 -25.60 -13.11 -8.86
CA LYS A 32 -25.40 -13.41 -10.29
C LYS A 32 -23.94 -13.71 -10.64
N TYR A 33 -22.98 -12.93 -10.12
CA TYR A 33 -21.59 -12.94 -10.57
C TYR A 33 -20.57 -13.35 -9.49
N GLY A 34 -20.98 -13.48 -8.22
CA GLY A 34 -20.07 -13.74 -7.12
C GLY A 34 -19.30 -15.06 -7.25
N SER A 35 -19.94 -16.11 -7.78
CA SER A 35 -19.29 -17.40 -8.05
C SER A 35 -18.20 -17.27 -9.12
N MET A 36 -18.46 -16.54 -10.21
CA MET A 36 -17.52 -16.29 -11.29
C MET A 36 -16.30 -15.48 -10.81
N VAL A 37 -16.52 -14.45 -9.98
CA VAL A 37 -15.44 -13.64 -9.42
C VAL A 37 -14.56 -14.47 -8.49
N LYS A 38 -15.15 -15.27 -7.60
CA LYS A 38 -14.40 -16.19 -6.72
C LYS A 38 -13.61 -17.23 -7.51
N ALA A 39 -14.19 -17.77 -8.57
CA ALA A 39 -13.49 -18.70 -9.47
C ALA A 39 -12.28 -18.04 -10.15
N LYS A 40 -12.45 -16.81 -10.69
CA LYS A 40 -11.35 -16.04 -11.28
C LYS A 40 -10.25 -15.70 -10.26
N GLN A 41 -10.62 -15.34 -9.04
CA GLN A 41 -9.65 -15.09 -7.96
C GLN A 41 -8.87 -16.35 -7.60
N LYS A 42 -9.54 -17.50 -7.46
CA LYS A 42 -8.88 -18.79 -7.24
C LYS A 42 -7.98 -19.20 -8.40
N ALA A 43 -8.39 -18.98 -9.64
CA ALA A 43 -7.57 -19.27 -10.82
C ALA A 43 -6.33 -18.37 -10.89
N LYS A 44 -6.47 -17.06 -10.64
CA LYS A 44 -5.33 -16.15 -10.48
C LYS A 44 -4.43 -16.54 -9.31
N ALA A 45 -5.02 -17.09 -8.25
CA ALA A 45 -4.27 -17.58 -7.11
C ALA A 45 -3.46 -18.84 -7.48
N ALA A 46 -4.09 -19.82 -8.11
CA ALA A 46 -3.39 -21.02 -8.56
C ALA A 46 -2.31 -20.72 -9.63
N ALA A 47 -2.52 -19.68 -10.45
CA ALA A 47 -1.57 -19.24 -11.46
C ALA A 47 -0.34 -18.51 -10.88
N HIS A 48 -0.39 -18.01 -9.64
CA HIS A 48 0.84 -17.58 -8.97
C HIS A 48 1.63 -18.82 -8.52
N LEU A 49 2.34 -19.45 -9.44
CA LEU A 49 3.47 -20.27 -9.02
C LEU A 49 4.46 -19.32 -8.31
N PRO A 50 4.98 -19.69 -7.12
CA PRO A 50 6.04 -18.90 -6.50
C PRO A 50 7.20 -18.89 -7.49
N LEU A 51 7.46 -17.73 -8.10
CA LEU A 51 8.58 -17.51 -9.01
C LEU A 51 9.85 -17.87 -8.23
N LYS A 52 10.37 -19.08 -8.48
CA LYS A 52 11.69 -19.49 -8.03
C LYS A 52 12.67 -18.71 -8.87
N LEU A 53 12.98 -17.50 -8.42
CA LEU A 53 14.02 -16.68 -9.03
C LEU A 53 15.32 -17.50 -9.00
N PRO A 54 16.04 -17.64 -10.12
CA PRO A 54 17.37 -18.23 -10.10
C PRO A 54 18.25 -17.46 -9.12
N THR A 55 18.86 -18.17 -8.17
CA THR A 55 19.85 -17.59 -7.26
C THR A 55 21.06 -17.20 -8.09
N LEU A 56 21.18 -15.91 -8.44
CA LEU A 56 22.38 -15.40 -9.08
C LEU A 56 23.55 -15.50 -8.09
N PRO A 57 24.70 -16.09 -8.45
CA PRO A 57 25.87 -16.04 -7.60
C PRO A 57 26.26 -14.58 -7.41
N HIS A 58 26.48 -14.18 -6.16
CA HIS A 58 27.02 -12.86 -5.83
C HIS A 58 28.38 -12.70 -6.52
N LYS A 59 28.41 -11.99 -7.64
CA LYS A 59 29.66 -11.57 -8.28
C LYS A 59 30.27 -10.50 -7.38
N ALA A 60 31.46 -10.79 -6.86
CA ALA A 60 32.27 -9.85 -6.09
C ALA A 60 32.38 -8.51 -6.84
N PRO A 61 32.31 -7.36 -6.13
CA PRO A 61 32.33 -6.05 -6.77
C PRO A 61 33.62 -5.88 -7.60
N PRO A 62 33.53 -5.52 -8.90
CA PRO A 62 34.69 -5.12 -9.67
C PRO A 62 35.28 -3.82 -9.11
N SER A 63 36.61 -3.75 -9.11
CA SER A 63 37.42 -2.60 -8.71
C SER A 63 36.98 -1.28 -9.38
N PRO A 64 37.22 -0.13 -8.75
CA PRO A 64 36.79 1.18 -9.26
C PRO A 64 37.32 1.45 -10.68
N PRO A 65 36.53 2.09 -11.56
CA PRO A 65 36.97 2.41 -12.91
C PRO A 65 38.07 3.49 -12.91
N PRO A 66 39.04 3.42 -13.84
CA PRO A 66 40.06 4.44 -14.01
C PRO A 66 39.47 5.74 -14.56
N ALA A 67 40.12 6.83 -14.13
CA ALA A 67 39.91 8.26 -14.41
C ALA A 67 38.99 8.65 -15.58
N LEU A 68 38.09 9.59 -15.24
CA LEU A 68 37.22 10.40 -16.09
C LEU A 68 37.92 10.85 -17.40
N LYS A 69 37.37 10.43 -18.55
CA LYS A 69 37.64 11.10 -19.82
C LYS A 69 36.66 12.26 -19.99
N ALA A 70 37.21 13.39 -20.40
CA ALA A 70 36.57 14.69 -20.51
C ALA A 70 35.25 14.66 -21.30
N LEU A 71 34.26 15.37 -20.76
CA LEU A 71 32.98 15.66 -21.39
C LEU A 71 33.19 16.62 -22.58
N PRO A 72 32.56 16.42 -23.75
CA PRO A 72 32.44 17.49 -24.73
C PRO A 72 31.52 18.59 -24.19
N SER A 73 31.93 19.84 -24.36
CA SER A 73 31.23 21.04 -23.90
C SER A 73 29.81 21.09 -24.47
N ARG A 74 28.82 21.11 -23.59
CA ARG A 74 27.41 21.30 -23.95
C ARG A 74 27.22 22.70 -24.54
N ALA A 75 26.69 22.76 -25.75
CA ALA A 75 26.26 24.01 -26.40
C ALA A 75 25.24 24.76 -25.52
N PRO A 76 25.24 26.11 -25.50
CA PRO A 76 24.34 26.89 -24.68
C PRO A 76 22.90 26.71 -25.18
N SER A 77 22.02 26.18 -24.31
CA SER A 77 20.58 26.20 -24.55
C SER A 77 20.07 27.64 -24.42
N PRO A 78 19.00 28.02 -25.17
CA PRO A 78 18.47 29.37 -25.13
C PRO A 78 17.92 29.74 -23.74
N ALA A 79 17.84 31.06 -23.52
CA ALA A 79 17.54 31.85 -22.33
C ALA A 79 16.47 31.30 -21.37
N PRO A 80 16.49 31.73 -20.08
CA PRO A 80 15.61 31.19 -19.04
C PRO A 80 14.17 31.64 -19.27
N GLU A 81 13.37 30.75 -19.86
CA GLU A 81 11.92 30.74 -19.68
C GLU A 81 11.63 30.88 -18.18
N ALA A 82 10.66 31.74 -17.83
CA ALA A 82 10.27 32.06 -16.46
C ALA A 82 10.28 30.80 -15.58
N PRO A 83 10.75 30.87 -14.31
CA PRO A 83 10.90 29.69 -13.50
C PRO A 83 9.54 29.02 -13.37
N ILE A 84 9.33 27.96 -14.15
CA ILE A 84 8.23 27.03 -13.97
C ILE A 84 8.47 26.51 -12.57
N GLN A 85 7.69 27.02 -11.62
CA GLN A 85 7.77 26.60 -10.24
C GLN A 85 7.39 25.12 -10.24
N SER A 86 8.41 24.27 -10.25
CA SER A 86 8.21 22.84 -10.19
C SER A 86 7.61 22.54 -8.82
N ASP A 87 6.53 21.78 -8.78
CA ASP A 87 5.91 21.37 -7.51
C ASP A 87 6.90 20.60 -6.62
N MET A 88 7.92 19.99 -7.22
CA MET A 88 8.94 19.18 -6.58
C MET A 88 10.27 19.90 -6.41
N ARG A 89 10.90 19.67 -5.27
CA ARG A 89 12.28 20.06 -5.00
C ARG A 89 13.24 19.24 -5.88
N PRO A 90 14.38 19.83 -6.29
CA PRO A 90 15.39 19.10 -7.04
C PRO A 90 15.87 17.86 -6.26
N ALA A 91 16.17 16.79 -7.00
CA ALA A 91 16.68 15.56 -6.41
C ALA A 91 18.14 15.74 -5.95
N PRO A 92 18.53 15.15 -4.80
CA PRO A 92 19.92 15.12 -4.36
C PRO A 92 20.84 14.58 -5.47
N PRO A 93 22.06 15.12 -5.62
CA PRO A 93 22.96 14.76 -6.72
C PRO A 93 23.28 13.27 -6.74
N ALA A 94 23.44 12.64 -5.57
CA ALA A 94 23.65 11.20 -5.46
C ALA A 94 22.48 10.38 -6.04
N THR A 95 21.24 10.74 -5.69
CA THR A 95 20.05 10.08 -6.27
C THR A 95 19.94 10.34 -7.77
N ARG A 96 20.21 11.58 -8.22
CA ARG A 96 20.17 11.96 -9.63
C ARG A 96 21.21 11.21 -10.47
N ALA A 97 22.39 10.93 -9.91
CA ALA A 97 23.43 10.15 -10.59
C ALA A 97 22.94 8.74 -10.98
N LEU A 98 22.06 8.14 -10.16
CA LEU A 98 21.48 6.82 -10.44
C LEU A 98 20.72 6.77 -11.77
N LEU A 99 20.20 7.90 -12.28
CA LEU A 99 19.52 7.93 -13.58
C LEU A 99 20.45 7.53 -14.73
N TYR A 100 21.74 7.81 -14.58
CA TYR A 100 22.76 7.62 -15.60
C TYR A 100 23.60 6.35 -15.39
N GLU A 101 23.28 5.56 -14.36
CA GLU A 101 23.98 4.32 -14.04
C GLU A 101 23.19 3.11 -14.57
N GLY A 102 23.66 2.52 -15.67
CA GLY A 102 23.11 1.28 -16.21
C GLY A 102 21.80 1.44 -17.01
N ILE A 103 21.12 0.31 -17.24
CA ILE A 103 19.91 0.24 -18.09
C ILE A 103 18.68 -0.05 -17.25
N SER A 104 17.59 0.66 -17.51
CA SER A 104 16.34 0.55 -16.73
C SER A 104 15.68 -0.83 -16.83
N HIS A 105 15.88 -1.51 -17.96
CA HIS A 105 15.41 -2.88 -18.18
C HIS A 105 15.97 -3.87 -17.14
N ASP A 106 17.24 -3.70 -16.75
CA ASP A 106 17.91 -4.59 -15.81
C ASP A 106 17.79 -4.10 -14.36
N PHE A 107 16.70 -3.37 -14.05
CA PHE A 107 16.45 -2.77 -12.75
C PHE A 107 17.55 -1.79 -12.29
N GLN A 108 18.25 -1.16 -13.23
CA GLN A 108 19.23 -0.09 -12.97
C GLN A 108 18.68 1.27 -13.41
N GLY A 109 19.51 2.31 -13.42
CA GLY A 109 19.13 3.60 -14.00
C GLY A 109 17.91 4.25 -13.32
N ARG A 110 16.92 4.56 -14.16
CA ARG A 110 15.63 5.12 -13.76
C ARG A 110 14.90 4.27 -12.71
N TYR A 111 14.99 2.95 -12.78
CA TYR A 111 14.32 2.09 -11.80
C TYR A 111 14.88 2.34 -10.40
N ARG A 112 16.21 2.38 -10.26
CA ARG A 112 16.88 2.70 -8.99
C ARG A 112 16.58 4.12 -8.53
N TYR A 113 16.58 5.08 -9.45
CA TYR A 113 16.21 6.46 -9.13
C TYR A 113 14.80 6.55 -8.51
N LEU A 114 13.79 5.96 -9.15
CA LEU A 114 12.42 6.03 -8.64
C LEU A 114 12.26 5.28 -7.31
N ASN A 115 12.91 4.13 -7.18
CA ASN A 115 12.85 3.34 -5.95
C ASN A 115 13.57 3.97 -4.77
N THR A 116 14.64 4.72 -5.01
CA THR A 116 15.34 5.46 -3.95
C THR A 116 14.59 6.75 -3.64
N ARG A 117 14.23 7.54 -4.66
CA ARG A 117 13.52 8.82 -4.48
C ARG A 117 12.19 8.65 -3.77
N LYS A 118 11.48 7.52 -3.94
CA LYS A 118 10.20 7.28 -3.27
C LYS A 118 10.29 7.10 -1.75
N LEU A 119 11.48 6.75 -1.21
CA LEU A 119 11.70 6.54 0.22
C LEU A 119 11.74 7.86 1.00
N ASP A 120 12.16 8.95 0.34
CA ASP A 120 12.17 10.29 0.94
C ASP A 120 10.75 10.72 1.32
N MET A 121 10.59 11.39 2.46
CA MET A 121 9.29 11.89 2.89
C MET A 121 8.73 12.91 1.88
N PRO A 122 7.41 12.90 1.61
CA PRO A 122 6.80 13.86 0.68
C PRO A 122 7.05 15.32 1.08
N GLU A 123 7.12 15.62 2.39
CA GLU A 123 7.43 16.96 2.93
C GLU A 123 8.80 17.49 2.49
N THR A 124 9.79 16.61 2.35
CA THR A 124 11.13 16.97 1.85
C THR A 124 11.19 17.02 0.32
N ARG A 125 10.25 16.37 -0.35
CA ARG A 125 10.27 16.20 -1.81
C ARG A 125 9.46 17.28 -2.53
N TYR A 126 8.39 17.76 -1.93
CA TYR A 126 7.48 18.75 -2.52
C TYR A 126 7.60 20.09 -1.80
N HIS A 127 7.31 21.18 -2.52
CA HIS A 127 7.20 22.50 -1.90
C HIS A 127 5.89 22.65 -1.12
N PHE A 128 4.80 22.09 -1.65
CA PHE A 128 3.46 22.14 -1.08
C PHE A 128 2.77 20.77 -1.16
N PRO A 129 1.83 20.47 -0.26
CA PRO A 129 1.03 19.25 -0.34
C PRO A 129 0.11 19.29 -1.57
N ILE A 130 0.33 18.40 -2.53
CA ILE A 130 -0.46 18.34 -3.78
C ILE A 130 -1.84 17.71 -3.54
N THR A 131 -1.96 16.81 -2.58
CA THR A 131 -3.20 16.05 -2.31
C THR A 131 -3.55 16.04 -0.83
N SER A 132 -4.83 15.87 -0.50
CA SER A 132 -5.32 15.74 0.88
C SER A 132 -4.66 14.57 1.64
N ASN A 133 -4.23 13.53 0.93
CA ASN A 133 -3.51 12.40 1.50
C ASN A 133 -2.22 12.83 2.22
N PHE A 134 -1.57 13.92 1.78
CA PHE A 134 -0.36 14.48 2.40
C PHE A 134 -0.60 14.95 3.83
N THR A 135 -1.86 15.27 4.18
CA THR A 135 -2.24 15.74 5.52
C THR A 135 -2.52 14.58 6.48
N TYR A 136 -3.21 13.53 6.03
CA TYR A 136 -3.76 12.51 6.95
C TYR A 136 -3.14 11.12 6.79
N GLY A 137 -2.43 10.84 5.68
CA GLY A 137 -2.01 9.49 5.32
C GLY A 137 -0.52 9.18 5.46
N TRP A 138 0.35 10.19 5.54
CA TRP A 138 1.81 9.99 5.50
C TRP A 138 2.52 10.23 6.84
N GLN A 139 1.88 10.91 7.79
CA GLN A 139 2.45 11.21 9.11
C GLN A 139 2.23 10.09 10.13
N LEU A 140 1.95 8.85 9.69
CA LEU A 140 1.71 7.71 10.58
C LEU A 140 2.98 7.25 11.35
N GLY A 141 4.09 7.98 11.22
CA GLY A 141 5.38 7.64 11.81
C GLY A 141 5.94 6.34 11.24
N PRO A 142 7.10 5.88 11.76
CA PRO A 142 7.54 4.51 11.55
C PRO A 142 6.39 3.58 11.98
N PRO A 143 6.05 2.53 11.22
CA PRO A 143 5.08 1.57 11.68
C PRO A 143 5.57 1.04 13.02
N VAL A 144 4.87 1.39 14.10
CA VAL A 144 5.11 0.78 15.41
C VAL A 144 5.02 -0.70 15.15
N LYS A 145 6.10 -1.44 15.44
CA LYS A 145 6.09 -2.90 15.34
C LYS A 145 4.92 -3.32 16.21
N GLN A 146 3.80 -3.66 15.58
CA GLN A 146 2.70 -4.28 16.27
C GLN A 146 3.29 -5.62 16.67
N GLU A 147 3.74 -5.72 17.92
CA GLU A 147 3.95 -7.02 18.53
C GLU A 147 2.67 -7.78 18.23
N GLN A 148 2.83 -8.86 17.49
CA GLN A 148 1.74 -9.69 17.07
C GLN A 148 1.17 -10.24 18.38
N VAL A 149 0.22 -9.52 18.97
CA VAL A 149 -0.47 -9.95 20.17
C VAL A 149 -1.11 -11.25 19.73
N SER A 150 -0.51 -12.36 20.16
CA SER A 150 -1.14 -13.65 20.00
C SER A 150 -2.42 -13.52 20.81
N CYS A 151 -3.51 -13.18 20.12
CA CYS A 151 -4.84 -13.36 20.64
C CYS A 151 -4.96 -14.87 20.75
N LYS A 152 -4.49 -15.40 21.89
CA LYS A 152 -4.67 -16.79 22.27
C LYS A 152 -6.17 -16.97 22.17
N MET A 153 -6.59 -17.59 21.07
CA MET A 153 -7.99 -17.72 20.71
C MET A 153 -8.76 -18.10 21.95
N CYS A 154 -9.86 -17.37 22.23
CA CYS A 154 -10.81 -17.67 23.28
C CYS A 154 -10.80 -19.17 23.53
N ARG A 155 -10.31 -19.59 24.70
CA ARG A 155 -10.03 -20.99 25.05
C ARG A 155 -11.28 -21.83 24.75
N MET A 156 -11.38 -22.37 23.54
CA MET A 156 -12.46 -23.28 23.19
C MET A 156 -12.41 -24.48 24.13
N GLU A 157 -11.21 -24.83 24.60
CA GLU A 157 -10.97 -25.84 25.64
C GLU A 157 -11.62 -25.52 26.98
N SER A 158 -11.81 -24.25 27.36
CA SER A 158 -12.50 -23.89 28.61
C SER A 158 -13.97 -23.56 28.42
N PHE A 159 -14.36 -23.10 27.23
CA PHE A 159 -15.75 -22.73 26.94
C PHE A 159 -16.61 -23.92 26.51
N PHE A 160 -16.03 -24.88 25.77
CA PHE A 160 -16.76 -26.06 25.29
C PHE A 160 -16.26 -27.34 25.98
N ARG A 161 -17.17 -28.04 26.65
CA ARG A 161 -16.96 -29.39 27.19
C ARG A 161 -17.25 -30.44 26.11
N LYS A 162 -16.45 -31.50 26.03
CA LYS A 162 -16.64 -32.59 25.04
C LYS A 162 -17.92 -33.41 25.26
N ASN A 163 -18.40 -33.51 26.50
CA ASN A 163 -19.47 -34.45 26.90
C ASN A 163 -20.76 -33.77 27.41
N GLY A 164 -21.10 -32.59 26.90
CA GLY A 164 -22.31 -31.85 27.32
C GLY A 164 -22.12 -30.98 28.56
N ALA A 165 -23.24 -30.51 29.13
CA ALA A 165 -23.24 -29.43 30.13
C ALA A 165 -22.78 -29.84 31.54
N PHE A 166 -23.01 -31.09 31.95
CA PHE A 166 -22.65 -31.59 33.29
C PHE A 166 -21.80 -32.85 33.17
N ALA A 167 -20.68 -32.88 33.90
CA ALA A 167 -19.85 -34.07 34.03
C ALA A 167 -19.82 -34.51 35.50
N LEU A 168 -20.27 -35.73 35.78
CA LEU A 168 -20.44 -36.28 37.14
C LEU A 168 -19.13 -36.30 37.98
N LEU A 169 -17.98 -36.18 37.35
CA LEU A 169 -16.65 -36.12 38.00
C LEU A 169 -15.94 -34.77 37.83
N ASP A 170 -16.59 -33.74 37.29
CA ASP A 170 -15.96 -32.42 37.21
C ASP A 170 -16.10 -31.70 38.56
N PRO A 171 -15.00 -31.31 39.21
CA PRO A 171 -15.03 -30.57 40.48
C PRO A 171 -15.82 -29.25 40.42
N ARG A 172 -16.09 -28.69 39.23
CA ARG A 172 -16.93 -27.48 39.08
C ARG A 172 -18.43 -27.74 39.16
N ASP A 173 -18.85 -28.97 38.89
CA ASP A 173 -20.27 -29.35 38.80
C ASP A 173 -20.74 -30.07 40.08
N LEU A 174 -19.80 -30.54 40.91
CA LEU A 174 -20.07 -31.04 42.25
C LEU A 174 -20.24 -29.88 43.23
N ALA A 175 -21.40 -29.23 43.18
CA ALA A 175 -21.83 -28.33 44.25
C ALA A 175 -22.38 -29.18 45.42
N LEU A 176 -21.79 -29.03 46.61
CA LEU A 176 -22.39 -29.40 47.89
C LEU A 176 -23.52 -28.43 48.25
#